data_AF-A0A5J5UIZ6-F1
#
_entry.id   AF-A0A5J5UIZ6-F1
#
_cell.length_a   1.000
_cell.length_b   1.000
_cell.length_c   1.000
_cell.angle_alpha   90.00
_cell.angle_beta   90.00
_cell.angle_gamma   90.00
#
_symmetry.space_group_name_H-M   'P 1'
#
loop_
_entity.id
_entity.type
_entity.pdbx_description
1 polymer ?
#
loop_
_entity_poly.entity_id
_entity_poly.type
_entity_poly.pdbx_seq_one_letter_code
_entity_poly.pdbx_strand_id
1 'polypeptide(L)'
;MRKFNHFDEFYLISVLVLEVKEKLEKEHYDLPVGENGRDDEDMILWYLKDRRFSVEEAIAKLTKAIRWRQEFGVADLSEDTVKSIAKTGKAYVHDFLDVNDRPVLLVVASKHLPDFDVFYYYYPKRLGEVLFVEAPFVFQPIWQLTKPLLKSYASMVKFCSAETVRKEYFTEETLPISFRD
;
A
#
# COMPACT_ATOMS: atom_id res chain seq x y z
N MET A 1 26.80 25.15 8.96
CA MET A 1 25.61 24.39 8.52
C MET A 1 24.41 25.33 8.68
N ARG A 2 23.88 25.90 7.59
CA ARG A 2 22.69 26.79 7.67
C ARG A 2 21.49 25.93 8.04
N LYS A 3 20.78 26.26 9.11
CA LYS A 3 19.47 25.67 9.40
C LYS A 3 18.52 26.17 8.32
N PHE A 4 18.00 25.28 7.48
CA PHE A 4 16.88 25.60 6.60
C PHE A 4 15.69 25.99 7.48
N ASN A 5 15.11 27.15 7.22
CA ASN A 5 13.96 27.70 7.92
C ASN A 5 12.67 27.10 7.33
N HIS A 6 11.62 26.96 8.15
CA HIS A 6 10.34 26.33 7.77
C HIS A 6 9.71 26.92 6.49
N PHE A 7 9.96 28.21 6.24
CA PHE A 7 9.53 28.90 5.02
C PHE A 7 10.19 28.35 3.75
N ASP A 8 11.49 28.04 3.81
CA ASP A 8 12.24 27.54 2.65
C ASP A 8 11.83 26.11 2.30
N GLU A 9 11.47 25.31 3.31
CA GLU A 9 10.94 23.96 3.12
C GLU A 9 9.55 23.99 2.46
N PHE A 10 8.64 24.85 2.94
CA PHE A 10 7.32 25.01 2.34
C PHE A 10 7.42 25.50 0.89
N TYR A 11 8.29 26.48 0.63
CA TYR A 11 8.54 26.99 -0.71
C TYR A 11 9.06 25.88 -1.64
N LEU A 12 10.07 25.11 -1.21
CA LEU A 12 10.61 24.02 -2.01
C LEU A 12 9.55 22.96 -2.32
N ILE A 13 8.72 22.59 -1.34
CA ILE A 13 7.61 21.65 -1.54
C ILE A 13 6.64 22.18 -2.61
N SER A 14 6.25 23.46 -2.52
CA SER A 14 5.34 24.07 -3.49
C SER A 14 5.89 24.06 -4.91
N VAL A 15 7.19 24.32 -5.08
CA VAL A 15 7.87 24.27 -6.38
C VAL A 15 7.86 22.86 -6.96
N LEU A 16 8.13 21.84 -6.14
CA LEU A 16 8.12 20.45 -6.60
C LEU A 16 6.73 19.95 -6.98
N VAL A 17 5.70 20.34 -6.22
CA VAL A 17 4.31 20.01 -6.55
C VAL A 17 3.91 20.63 -7.90
N LEU A 18 4.26 21.90 -8.11
CA LEU A 18 4.02 22.58 -9.38
C LEU A 18 4.76 21.90 -10.55
N GLU A 19 6.04 21.55 -10.38
CA GLU A 19 6.81 20.87 -11.43
C GLU A 19 6.18 19.52 -11.81
N VAL A 20 5.76 18.72 -10.84
CA VAL A 20 5.06 17.44 -11.10
C VAL A 20 3.75 17.69 -11.85
N LYS A 21 2.97 18.68 -11.43
CA LYS A 21 1.67 19.03 -12.03
C LYS A 21 1.83 19.47 -13.49
N GLU A 22 2.80 20.34 -13.78
CA GLU A 22 3.13 20.79 -15.14
C GLU A 22 3.60 19.63 -16.03
N LYS A 23 4.47 18.76 -15.53
CA LYS A 23 4.94 17.58 -16.27
C LYS A 23 3.80 16.61 -16.57
N LEU A 24 2.95 16.32 -15.58
CA LEU A 24 1.77 15.46 -15.76
C LEU A 24 0.78 16.07 -16.76
N GLU A 25 0.58 17.38 -16.74
CA GLU A 25 -0.27 18.06 -17.72
C GLU A 25 0.26 17.93 -19.15
N LYS A 26 1.58 18.02 -19.33
CA LYS A 26 2.20 17.96 -20.64
C LYS A 26 2.32 16.54 -21.20
N GLU A 27 2.74 15.59 -20.36
CA GLU A 27 3.14 14.24 -20.78
C GLU A 27 2.04 13.19 -20.55
N HIS A 28 1.09 13.48 -19.65
CA HIS A 28 0.02 12.58 -19.23
C HIS A 28 -1.34 13.29 -19.21
N TYR A 29 -1.60 14.11 -20.24
CA TYR A 29 -2.83 14.90 -20.40
C TYR A 29 -4.11 14.05 -20.44
N ASP A 30 -3.98 12.76 -20.76
CA ASP A 30 -5.08 11.78 -20.79
C ASP A 30 -5.56 11.35 -19.40
N LEU A 31 -4.77 11.60 -18.35
CA LEU A 31 -5.17 11.29 -16.98
C LEU A 31 -6.25 12.27 -16.47
N PRO A 32 -7.18 11.79 -15.62
CA PRO A 32 -8.25 12.60 -15.05
C PRO A 32 -7.70 13.73 -14.18
N VAL A 33 -8.48 14.81 -14.07
CA VAL A 33 -8.22 15.97 -13.21
C VAL A 33 -9.22 16.02 -12.04
N GLY A 34 -8.93 16.79 -11.00
CA GLY A 34 -9.70 16.89 -9.77
C GLY A 34 -9.23 15.92 -8.70
N GLU A 35 -10.13 15.54 -7.79
CA GLU A 35 -9.82 14.65 -6.68
C GLU A 35 -9.31 13.29 -7.18
N ASN A 36 -8.19 12.82 -6.61
CA ASN A 36 -7.43 11.66 -7.07
C ASN A 36 -6.92 11.73 -8.51
N GLY A 37 -6.91 12.91 -9.12
CA GLY A 37 -6.45 13.18 -10.49
C GLY A 37 -4.98 13.58 -10.57
N ARG A 38 -4.53 13.91 -11.78
CA ARG A 38 -3.16 14.31 -12.10
C ARG A 38 -2.76 15.69 -11.53
N ASP A 39 -3.72 16.47 -11.07
CA ASP A 39 -3.57 17.82 -10.52
C ASP A 39 -3.95 17.91 -9.02
N ASP A 40 -4.26 16.77 -8.39
CA ASP A 40 -4.49 16.62 -6.96
C ASP A 40 -3.17 16.84 -6.19
N GLU A 41 -3.04 18.01 -5.56
CA GLU A 41 -1.82 18.44 -4.89
C GLU A 41 -1.49 17.57 -3.66
N ASP A 42 -2.50 17.04 -2.96
CA ASP A 42 -2.31 16.17 -1.82
C ASP A 42 -1.76 14.81 -2.25
N MET A 43 -2.28 14.24 -3.34
CA MET A 43 -1.72 13.01 -3.93
C MET A 43 -0.31 13.25 -4.47
N ILE A 44 -0.07 14.36 -5.19
CA ILE A 44 1.25 14.71 -5.70
C ILE A 44 2.26 14.81 -4.54
N LEU A 45 1.91 15.56 -3.50
CA LEU A 45 2.75 15.72 -2.31
C LEU A 45 3.01 14.38 -1.62
N TRP A 46 2.01 13.50 -1.55
CA TRP A 46 2.17 12.18 -0.98
C TRP A 46 3.19 11.35 -1.77
N TYR A 47 3.09 11.31 -3.11
CA TYR A 47 4.05 10.57 -3.94
C TYR A 47 5.44 11.18 -3.93
N LEU A 48 5.56 12.52 -3.84
CA LEU A 48 6.85 13.18 -3.61
C LEU A 48 7.47 12.72 -2.29
N LYS A 49 6.74 12.78 -1.17
CA LYS A 49 7.23 12.26 0.12
C LYS A 49 7.56 10.76 0.06
N ASP A 50 6.77 9.98 -0.66
CA ASP A 50 6.97 8.55 -0.89
C ASP A 50 8.30 8.28 -1.63
N ARG A 51 8.58 9.07 -2.67
CA ARG A 51 9.74 8.94 -3.54
C ARG A 51 10.92 9.84 -3.17
N ARG A 52 10.99 10.25 -1.88
CA ARG A 52 12.08 11.09 -1.34
C ARG A 52 12.31 12.37 -2.17
N PHE A 53 11.20 13.00 -2.58
CA PHE A 53 11.12 14.21 -3.38
C PHE A 53 11.74 14.09 -4.79
N SER A 54 11.85 12.87 -5.34
CA SER A 54 12.19 12.66 -6.75
C SER A 54 10.96 12.87 -7.63
N VAL A 55 11.00 13.89 -8.48
CA VAL A 55 9.92 14.26 -9.42
C VAL A 55 9.62 13.12 -10.39
N GLU A 56 10.64 12.59 -11.06
CA GLU A 56 10.48 11.52 -12.07
C GLU A 56 9.89 10.23 -11.48
N GLU A 57 10.37 9.83 -10.29
CA GLU A 57 9.82 8.64 -9.63
C GLU A 57 8.39 8.86 -9.13
N ALA A 58 8.08 10.07 -8.65
CA ALA A 58 6.74 10.44 -8.21
C ALA A 58 5.74 10.39 -9.38
N ILE A 59 6.09 11.00 -10.53
CA ILE A 59 5.28 10.94 -11.76
C ILE A 59 5.05 9.49 -12.18
N ALA A 60 6.13 8.70 -12.29
CA ALA A 60 6.02 7.31 -12.73
C ALA A 60 5.10 6.45 -11.84
N LYS A 61 5.07 6.72 -10.53
CA LYS A 61 4.20 6.01 -9.59
C LYS A 61 2.78 6.56 -9.55
N LEU A 62 2.62 7.87 -9.57
CA LEU A 62 1.31 8.53 -9.58
C LEU A 62 0.52 8.18 -10.84
N THR A 63 1.13 8.25 -12.03
CA THR A 63 0.49 7.86 -13.29
C THR A 63 -0.03 6.42 -13.25
N LYS A 64 0.76 5.47 -12.74
CA LYS A 64 0.32 4.08 -12.59
C LYS A 64 -0.86 3.95 -11.62
N ALA A 65 -0.81 4.67 -10.51
CA ALA A 65 -1.87 4.63 -9.50
C ALA A 65 -3.19 5.22 -9.99
N ILE A 66 -3.16 6.29 -10.80
CA ILE A 66 -4.35 6.89 -11.39
C ILE A 66 -4.95 5.93 -12.44
N ARG A 67 -4.13 5.38 -13.35
CA ARG A 67 -4.62 4.44 -14.37
C ARG A 67 -5.27 3.21 -13.76
N TRP A 68 -4.66 2.64 -12.73
CA TRP A 68 -5.26 1.52 -12.02
C TRP A 68 -6.61 1.85 -11.38
N ARG A 69 -6.75 3.04 -10.77
CA ARG A 69 -8.05 3.45 -10.21
C ARG A 69 -9.14 3.47 -11.28
N GLN A 70 -8.80 3.88 -12.51
CA GLN A 70 -9.71 3.87 -13.65
C GLN A 70 -9.99 2.43 -14.12
N GLU A 71 -8.95 1.61 -14.32
CA GLU A 71 -9.08 0.22 -14.78
C GLU A 71 -9.87 -0.64 -13.78
N PHE A 72 -9.68 -0.42 -12.48
CA PHE A 72 -10.40 -1.12 -11.42
C PHE A 72 -11.83 -0.60 -11.20
N GLY A 73 -12.15 0.59 -11.71
CA GLY A 73 -13.46 1.21 -11.49
C GLY A 73 -13.67 1.60 -10.03
N VAL A 74 -12.66 2.19 -9.37
CA VAL A 74 -12.77 2.58 -7.94
C VAL A 74 -13.93 3.55 -7.70
N ALA A 75 -14.22 4.42 -8.66
CA ALA A 75 -15.36 5.35 -8.60
C ALA A 75 -16.72 4.64 -8.62
N ASP A 76 -16.78 3.41 -9.15
CA ASP A 76 -18.00 2.60 -9.26
C ASP A 76 -18.16 1.60 -8.10
N LEU A 77 -17.22 1.59 -7.15
CA LEU A 77 -17.32 0.75 -5.95
C LEU A 77 -18.47 1.23 -5.06
N SER A 78 -19.59 0.51 -5.13
CA SER A 78 -20.69 0.69 -4.20
C SER A 78 -20.39 0.03 -2.86
N GLU A 79 -21.04 0.51 -1.80
CA GLU A 79 -21.02 -0.12 -0.49
C GLU A 79 -21.47 -1.59 -0.57
N ASP A 80 -22.37 -1.92 -1.50
CA ASP A 80 -22.83 -3.28 -1.75
C ASP A 80 -21.73 -4.17 -2.37
N THR A 81 -20.93 -3.63 -3.29
CA THR A 81 -19.74 -4.32 -3.82
C THR A 81 -18.73 -4.57 -2.70
N VAL A 82 -18.44 -3.56 -1.87
CA VAL A 82 -17.55 -3.70 -0.70
C VAL A 82 -18.09 -4.73 0.29
N LYS A 83 -19.40 -4.69 0.61
CA LYS A 83 -20.08 -5.67 1.46
C LYS A 83 -20.04 -7.07 0.86
N SER A 84 -20.19 -7.22 -0.46
CA SER A 84 -20.13 -8.51 -1.13
C SER A 84 -18.72 -9.14 -1.04
N ILE A 85 -17.67 -8.33 -1.25
CA ILE A 85 -16.27 -8.74 -1.10
C ILE A 85 -15.96 -9.08 0.36
N ALA A 86 -16.40 -8.25 1.30
CA ALA A 86 -16.26 -8.53 2.74
C ALA A 86 -16.98 -9.83 3.13
N LYS A 87 -18.19 -10.07 2.61
CA LYS A 87 -18.98 -11.30 2.83
C LYS A 87 -18.29 -12.55 2.27
N THR A 88 -17.45 -12.44 1.24
CA THR A 88 -16.66 -13.59 0.76
C THR A 88 -15.59 -14.04 1.78
N GLY A 89 -15.27 -13.20 2.78
CA GLY A 89 -14.28 -13.49 3.81
C GLY A 89 -12.88 -13.68 3.23
N LYS A 90 -12.58 -13.01 2.11
CA LYS A 90 -11.30 -13.04 1.40
C LYS A 90 -10.24 -12.20 2.12
N ALA A 91 -10.66 -11.05 2.64
CA ALA A 91 -9.87 -10.22 3.54
C ALA A 91 -10.80 -9.44 4.46
N TYR A 92 -10.38 -9.19 5.69
CA TYR A 92 -11.11 -8.34 6.64
C TYR A 92 -10.15 -7.55 7.52
N VAL A 93 -10.57 -6.34 7.87
CA VAL A 93 -9.86 -5.51 8.85
C VAL A 93 -10.17 -6.06 10.23
N HIS A 94 -9.14 -6.27 11.03
CA HIS A 94 -9.29 -6.70 12.42
C HIS A 94 -9.77 -5.54 13.28
N ASP A 95 -10.65 -5.80 14.24
CA ASP A 95 -11.22 -4.77 15.10
C ASP A 95 -10.20 -4.18 16.09
N PHE A 96 -9.08 -4.87 16.30
CA PHE A 96 -8.01 -4.46 17.21
C PHE A 96 -6.70 -4.20 16.47
N LEU A 97 -5.89 -3.31 17.03
CA LEU A 97 -4.51 -3.12 16.62
C LEU A 97 -3.66 -4.30 17.10
N ASP A 98 -2.52 -4.52 16.45
CA ASP A 98 -1.49 -5.40 16.99
C ASP A 98 -0.83 -4.79 18.24
N VAL A 99 0.02 -5.54 18.94
CA VAL A 99 0.73 -5.07 20.15
C VAL A 99 1.68 -3.89 19.89
N ASN A 100 1.90 -3.50 18.64
CA ASN A 100 2.71 -2.35 18.22
C ASN A 100 1.85 -1.19 17.68
N ASP A 101 0.55 -1.17 17.99
CA ASP A 101 -0.41 -0.15 17.57
C ASP A 101 -0.62 -0.07 16.04
N ARG A 102 -0.41 -1.17 15.32
CA ARG A 102 -0.59 -1.22 13.86
C ARG A 102 -1.97 -1.77 13.49
N PRO A 103 -2.68 -1.15 12.52
CA PRO A 103 -3.89 -1.72 11.94
C PRO A 103 -3.59 -3.07 11.26
N VAL A 104 -4.47 -4.04 11.46
CA VAL A 104 -4.29 -5.40 10.93
C VAL A 104 -5.31 -5.69 9.85
N LEU A 105 -4.83 -6.11 8.69
CA LEU A 105 -5.65 -6.66 7.61
C LEU A 105 -5.34 -8.15 7.48
N LEU A 106 -6.32 -9.00 7.73
CA LEU A 106 -6.20 -10.45 7.52
C LEU A 106 -6.65 -10.79 6.12
N VAL A 107 -5.83 -11.57 5.40
CA VAL A 107 -6.13 -12.05 4.05
C VAL A 107 -6.07 -13.57 4.05
N VAL A 108 -7.15 -14.23 3.64
CA VAL A 108 -7.25 -15.69 3.59
C VAL A 108 -6.78 -16.16 2.22
N ALA A 109 -5.52 -16.58 2.13
CA ALA A 109 -4.87 -16.94 0.87
C ALA A 109 -5.59 -18.07 0.09
N SER A 110 -6.22 -19.02 0.78
CA SER A 110 -6.99 -20.11 0.15
C SER A 110 -8.24 -19.65 -0.60
N LYS A 111 -8.67 -18.40 -0.39
CA LYS A 111 -9.80 -17.77 -1.10
C LYS A 111 -9.34 -16.78 -2.17
N HIS A 112 -8.03 -16.66 -2.40
CA HIS A 112 -7.44 -15.76 -3.40
C HIS A 112 -7.39 -16.46 -4.77
N LEU A 113 -8.12 -15.91 -5.75
CA LEU A 113 -7.75 -16.03 -7.16
C LEU A 113 -6.70 -14.94 -7.47
N PRO A 114 -5.72 -15.18 -8.34
CA PRO A 114 -4.43 -14.50 -8.35
C PRO A 114 -4.53 -13.04 -8.81
N ASP A 115 -4.66 -12.10 -7.88
CA ASP A 115 -4.46 -10.66 -8.10
C ASP A 115 -3.94 -10.01 -6.80
N PHE A 116 -2.79 -10.49 -6.32
CA PHE A 116 -2.10 -10.01 -5.12
C PHE A 116 -1.43 -8.62 -5.34
N ASP A 117 -1.56 -8.04 -6.54
CA ASP A 117 -0.82 -6.85 -6.96
C ASP A 117 -1.35 -5.54 -6.38
N VAL A 118 -2.62 -5.46 -5.96
CA VAL A 118 -3.24 -4.18 -5.57
C VAL A 118 -2.58 -3.53 -4.36
N PHE A 119 -2.39 -4.28 -3.27
CA PHE A 119 -1.82 -3.71 -2.05
C PHE A 119 -0.34 -3.40 -2.19
N TYR A 120 0.38 -4.27 -2.90
CA TYR A 120 1.83 -4.21 -3.06
C TYR A 120 2.27 -3.09 -4.03
N TYR A 121 1.52 -2.86 -5.12
CA TYR A 121 1.94 -1.89 -6.15
C TYR A 121 1.53 -0.45 -5.85
N TYR A 122 0.38 -0.25 -5.18
CA TYR A 122 -0.27 1.07 -5.06
C TYR A 122 -0.13 1.75 -3.68
N TYR A 123 0.06 0.99 -2.58
CA TYR A 123 0.20 1.56 -1.22
C TYR A 123 1.53 1.21 -0.52
N PRO A 124 2.68 1.46 -1.18
CA PRO A 124 3.99 0.98 -0.74
C PRO A 124 4.44 1.41 0.67
N LYS A 125 3.93 2.54 1.19
CA LYS A 125 4.30 3.09 2.51
C LYS A 125 3.22 3.01 3.58
N ARG A 126 2.08 2.37 3.30
CA ARG A 126 1.04 2.09 4.31
C ARG A 126 1.17 0.69 4.90
N LEU A 127 1.88 -0.21 4.21
CA LEU A 127 2.18 -1.56 4.67
C LEU A 127 3.46 -1.53 5.51
N GLY A 128 3.32 -1.69 6.82
CA GLY A 128 4.48 -1.82 7.71
C GLY A 128 5.11 -3.21 7.63
N GLU A 129 4.28 -4.26 7.58
CA GLU A 129 4.72 -5.65 7.63
C GLU A 129 3.68 -6.57 6.98
N VAL A 130 4.14 -7.63 6.33
CA VAL A 130 3.32 -8.67 5.68
C VAL A 130 3.74 -10.03 6.22
N LEU A 131 2.81 -10.72 6.87
CA LEU A 131 3.06 -12.04 7.46
C LEU A 131 2.44 -13.13 6.58
N PHE A 132 3.29 -14.00 6.02
CA PHE A 132 2.86 -15.27 5.44
C PHE A 132 2.81 -16.32 6.54
N VAL A 133 1.61 -16.54 7.08
CA VAL A 133 1.35 -17.44 8.22
C VAL A 133 1.06 -18.85 7.72
N GLU A 134 1.74 -19.86 8.29
CA GLU A 134 1.60 -21.28 7.90
C GLU A 134 1.77 -21.53 6.39
N ALA A 135 2.63 -20.73 5.74
CA ALA A 135 2.84 -20.87 4.31
C ALA A 135 3.48 -22.22 3.98
N PRO A 136 2.97 -22.96 2.97
CA PRO A 136 3.54 -24.25 2.58
C PRO A 136 5.02 -24.12 2.21
N PHE A 137 5.82 -25.15 2.48
CA PHE A 137 7.27 -25.13 2.26
C PHE A 137 7.67 -24.74 0.83
N VAL A 138 6.82 -25.02 -0.17
CA VAL A 138 7.03 -24.67 -1.58
C VAL A 138 7.05 -23.15 -1.83
N PHE A 139 6.44 -22.36 -0.95
CA PHE A 139 6.40 -20.90 -1.08
C PHE A 139 7.74 -20.25 -0.77
N GLN A 140 8.57 -20.83 0.09
CA GLN A 140 9.87 -20.25 0.42
C GLN A 140 10.84 -20.25 -0.79
N PRO A 141 11.02 -21.36 -1.53
CA PRO A 141 11.83 -21.35 -2.76
C PRO A 141 11.29 -20.38 -3.82
N ILE A 142 9.97 -20.36 -4.04
CA ILE A 142 9.33 -19.43 -4.98
C ILE A 142 9.60 -17.97 -4.56
N TRP A 143 9.48 -17.68 -3.27
CA TRP A 143 9.77 -16.36 -2.73
C TRP A 143 11.23 -15.93 -2.97
N GLN A 144 12.21 -16.82 -2.84
CA GLN A 144 13.61 -16.47 -3.12
C GLN A 144 13.83 -16.08 -4.59
N LEU A 145 13.07 -16.68 -5.52
CA LEU A 145 13.15 -16.35 -6.95
C LEU A 145 12.47 -15.01 -7.27
N THR A 146 11.41 -14.65 -6.55
CA THR A 146 10.69 -13.38 -6.77
C THR A 146 11.30 -12.21 -5.99
N LYS A 147 12.01 -12.47 -4.89
CA LYS A 147 12.62 -11.46 -4.01
C LYS A 147 13.41 -10.36 -4.73
N PRO A 148 14.25 -10.65 -5.74
CA PRO A 148 15.01 -9.61 -6.46
C PRO A 148 14.11 -8.58 -7.17
N LEU A 149 12.92 -8.98 -7.58
CA LEU A 149 11.94 -8.10 -8.24
C LEU A 149 11.29 -7.14 -7.24
N LEU A 150 11.28 -7.50 -5.95
CA LEU A 150 10.56 -6.80 -4.90
C LEU A 150 11.43 -5.77 -4.15
N LYS A 151 12.73 -5.67 -4.46
CA LYS A 151 13.67 -4.67 -3.93
C LYS A 151 13.49 -4.44 -2.41
N SER A 152 13.22 -3.20 -1.99
CA SER A 152 13.08 -2.81 -0.57
C SER A 152 11.85 -3.39 0.12
N TYR A 153 10.84 -3.84 -0.61
CA TYR A 153 9.61 -4.38 -0.01
C TYR A 153 9.79 -5.83 0.45
N ALA A 154 10.79 -6.52 -0.10
CA ALA A 154 11.12 -7.88 0.32
C ALA A 154 11.48 -7.98 1.81
N SER A 155 11.95 -6.90 2.45
CA SER A 155 12.26 -6.87 3.88
C SER A 155 11.02 -6.76 4.77
N MET A 156 9.87 -6.39 4.21
CA MET A 156 8.61 -6.27 4.96
C MET A 156 7.87 -7.60 5.06
N VAL A 157 8.28 -8.61 4.29
CA VAL A 157 7.63 -9.91 4.26
C VAL A 157 8.32 -10.86 5.23
N LYS A 158 7.56 -11.45 6.15
CA LYS A 158 8.02 -12.52 7.06
C LYS A 158 7.18 -13.77 6.91
N PHE A 159 7.86 -14.92 6.90
CA PHE A 159 7.23 -16.23 7.01
C PHE A 159 7.21 -16.60 8.48
N CYS A 160 6.05 -16.95 9.03
CA CYS A 160 5.92 -17.27 10.45
C CYS A 160 4.82 -18.33 10.69
N SER A 161 4.84 -18.92 11.88
CA SER A 161 3.78 -19.85 12.31
C SER A 161 2.62 -19.08 12.96
N ALA A 162 1.47 -19.72 13.07
CA ALA A 162 0.35 -19.21 13.84
C ALA A 162 0.74 -18.96 15.31
N GLU A 163 1.64 -19.78 15.86
CA GLU A 163 2.18 -19.59 17.21
C GLU A 163 2.97 -18.30 17.36
N THR A 164 3.81 -17.95 16.38
CA THR A 164 4.52 -16.66 16.36
C THR A 164 3.53 -15.50 16.32
N VAL A 165 2.50 -15.59 15.49
CA VAL A 165 1.44 -14.56 15.43
C VAL A 165 0.77 -14.36 16.79
N ARG A 166 0.40 -15.46 17.46
CA ARG A 166 -0.20 -15.43 18.80
C ARG A 166 0.68 -14.74 19.84
N LYS A 167 1.98 -15.07 19.84
CA LYS A 167 2.90 -14.64 20.90
C LYS A 167 3.43 -13.22 20.70
N GLU A 168 3.65 -12.82 19.44
CA GLU A 168 4.39 -11.59 19.13
C GLU A 168 3.51 -10.44 18.63
N TYR A 169 2.29 -10.71 18.16
CA TYR A 169 1.46 -9.69 17.50
C TYR A 169 0.15 -9.40 18.22
N PHE A 170 -0.37 -10.31 19.05
CA PHE A 170 -1.66 -10.13 19.72
C PHE A 170 -1.60 -10.53 21.20
N THR A 171 -2.53 -10.01 21.98
CA THR A 171 -2.86 -10.56 23.29
C THR A 171 -3.96 -11.61 23.12
N GLU A 172 -4.21 -12.43 24.15
CA GLU A 172 -5.30 -13.41 24.12
C GLU A 172 -6.67 -12.78 23.81
N GLU A 173 -6.91 -11.55 24.30
CA GLU A 173 -8.17 -10.83 24.10
C GLU A 173 -8.30 -10.29 22.66
N THR A 174 -7.19 -9.83 22.07
CA THR A 174 -7.15 -9.23 20.74
C THR A 174 -6.81 -10.24 19.64
N LEU A 175 -6.59 -11.51 19.95
CA LEU A 175 -6.20 -12.53 18.98
C LEU A 175 -7.31 -12.75 17.93
N PRO A 176 -7.02 -12.68 16.61
CA PRO A 176 -8.00 -12.99 15.58
C PRO A 176 -8.52 -14.42 15.70
N ILE A 177 -9.82 -14.62 15.44
CA ILE A 177 -10.50 -15.91 15.61
C ILE A 177 -9.80 -17.04 14.84
N SER A 178 -9.29 -16.75 13.64
CA SER A 178 -8.56 -17.71 12.80
C SER A 178 -7.27 -18.25 13.42
N PHE A 179 -6.78 -17.63 14.49
CA PHE A 179 -5.58 -18.05 15.21
C PHE A 179 -5.90 -18.52 16.63
N ARG A 180 -7.16 -18.69 17.05
CA ARG A 180 -7.48 -19.14 18.42
C ARG A 180 -7.35 -20.65 18.63
N ASP A 181 -7.39 -21.44 17.55
CA ASP A 181 -7.34 -22.91 17.58
C ASP A 181 -5.98 -23.50 17.17
#